data_AF-A0A4Q2LQG0-F1
#
_entry.id   AF-A0A4Q2LQG0-F1
#
_cell.length_a   1.000
_cell.length_b   1.000
_cell.length_c   1.000
_cell.angle_alpha   90.00
_cell.angle_beta   90.00
_cell.angle_gamma   90.00
#
_symmetry.space_group_name_H-M   'P 1'
#
loop_
_entity.id
_entity.type
_entity.pdbx_description
1 polymer ?
#
loop_
_entity_poly.entity_id
_entity_poly.type
_entity_poly.pdbx_seq_one_letter_code
_entity_poly.pdbx_strand_id
1 'polypeptide(L)' 'MGTKDDVGQLRTLSMQWKQPLSVFGQRYRDLKSNGTYLSREILNFTKNSLRLIFDMFPTRNN' A
#
# COMPACT_ATOMS: atom_id res chain seq x y z
N MET A 1 11.75 24.87 11.51
CA MET A 1 13.03 24.28 11.02
C MET A 1 12.90 22.77 11.21
N GLY A 2 12.48 22.04 10.17
CA GLY A 2 12.29 20.59 10.26
C GLY A 2 13.63 19.91 10.46
N THR A 3 13.76 19.16 11.55
CA THR A 3 14.99 18.49 11.95
C THR A 3 15.41 17.49 10.87
N LYS A 4 16.71 17.39 10.59
CA LYS A 4 17.26 16.48 9.56
C LYS A 4 16.82 15.01 9.78
N ASP A 5 16.41 14.68 11.01
CA ASP A 5 15.81 13.41 11.42
C ASP A 5 14.42 13.13 10.82
N ASP A 6 13.60 14.16 10.54
CA ASP A 6 12.26 14.01 9.94
C ASP A 6 12.36 13.58 8.47
N VAL A 7 13.32 14.14 7.73
CA VAL A 7 13.55 13.80 6.32
C VAL A 7 14.11 12.37 6.18
N GLY A 8 14.98 11.97 7.11
CA GLY A 8 15.51 10.60 7.19
C GLY A 8 14.42 9.56 7.48
N GLN A 9 13.55 9.83 8.46
CA GLN A 9 12.41 8.95 8.77
C GLN A 9 11.39 8.89 7.63
N LEU A 10 11.07 10.02 6.98
CA LEU A 10 10.17 10.05 5.82
C LEU A 10 10.71 9.24 4.65
N ARG A 11 12.02 9.30 4.36
CA ARG A 11 12.64 8.46 3.32
C ARG A 11 12.54 6.98 3.66
N THR A 12 12.84 6.60 4.89
CA THR A 12 12.77 5.21 5.36
C THR A 12 11.34 4.68 5.30
N LEU A 13 10.36 5.43 5.79
CA LEU A 13 8.95 5.10 5.66
C LEU A 13 8.60 4.95 4.17
N SER A 14 8.94 5.93 3.32
CA SER A 14 8.64 5.84 1.88
C SER A 14 9.20 4.58 1.21
N MET A 15 10.39 4.12 1.62
CA MET A 15 10.98 2.89 1.11
C MET A 15 10.23 1.65 1.57
N GLN A 16 9.76 1.64 2.81
CA GLN A 16 8.95 0.54 3.35
C GLN A 16 7.57 0.46 2.68
N TRP A 17 6.95 1.58 2.32
CA TRP A 17 5.67 1.62 1.59
C TRP A 17 5.79 1.27 0.09
N LYS A 18 6.96 1.49 -0.53
CA LYS A 18 7.17 1.28 -1.97
C LYS A 18 6.92 -0.17 -2.41
N GLN A 19 7.46 -1.14 -1.66
CA GLN A 19 7.36 -2.55 -2.04
C GLN A 19 5.91 -3.07 -1.97
N PRO A 20 5.17 -2.90 -0.85
CA PRO A 20 3.79 -3.39 -0.76
C PRO A 20 2.85 -2.71 -1.74
N LEU A 21 2.99 -1.40 -1.96
CA LEU A 21 2.15 -0.67 -2.92
C LEU A 21 2.46 -1.04 -4.36
N SER A 22 3.73 -1.32 -4.69
CA SER A 22 4.12 -1.80 -6.02
C SER A 22 3.48 -3.17 -6.33
N VAL A 23 3.57 -4.11 -5.38
CA VAL A 23 2.95 -5.45 -5.50
C VAL A 23 1.43 -5.33 -5.60
N PHE A 24 0.80 -4.49 -4.78
CA PHE A 24 -0.63 -4.19 -4.88
C PHE A 24 -1.02 -3.67 -6.26
N GLY A 25 -0.30 -2.65 -6.77
CA GLY A 25 -0.59 -2.04 -8.06
C GLY A 25 -0.42 -3.01 -9.23
N GLN A 26 0.56 -3.91 -9.18
CA GLN A 26 0.74 -4.95 -10.18
C GLN A 26 -0.43 -5.94 -10.16
N ARG A 27 -0.76 -6.50 -8.99
CA ARG A 27 -1.87 -7.45 -8.85
C ARG A 27 -3.22 -6.84 -9.22
N TYR A 28 -3.47 -5.59 -8.87
CA TYR A 28 -4.69 -4.88 -9.25
C TYR A 28 -4.84 -4.76 -10.78
N ARG A 29 -3.74 -4.43 -11.49
CA ARG A 29 -3.75 -4.37 -12.95
C ARG A 29 -3.96 -5.74 -13.57
N ASP A 30 -3.35 -6.79 -13.05
CA ASP A 30 -3.53 -8.16 -13.55
C ASP A 30 -4.98 -8.63 -13.38
N LEU A 31 -5.59 -8.36 -12.22
CA LEU A 31 -7.01 -8.65 -11.96
C LEU A 31 -7.93 -7.89 -12.93
N LYS A 32 -7.63 -6.61 -13.20
CA LYS A 32 -8.42 -5.80 -14.12
C LYS A 32 -8.26 -6.25 -15.58
N SER A 33 -7.05 -6.58 -16.01
CA SER A 33 -6.73 -6.98 -17.39
C SER A 33 -7.24 -8.37 -17.75
N ASN A 34 -7.36 -9.28 -16.79
CA ASN A 34 -7.87 -10.63 -17.05
C ASN A 34 -9.38 -10.69 -17.33
N GLY A 35 -10.12 -9.59 -17.19
CA GLY A 35 -11.50 -9.43 -17.69
C GLY A 35 -12.58 -10.34 -17.07
N THR A 36 -12.21 -11.28 -16.21
CA THR A 36 -13.10 -12.31 -15.64
C THR A 36 -13.53 -12.04 -14.21
N TYR A 37 -12.93 -11.05 -13.53
CA TYR A 37 -13.22 -10.77 -12.12
C TYR A 37 -14.44 -9.87 -11.98
N LEU A 38 -15.39 -10.30 -11.15
CA LEU A 38 -16.56 -9.49 -10.81
C LEU A 38 -16.09 -8.22 -10.07
N SER A 39 -16.80 -7.10 -10.27
CA SER A 39 -16.48 -5.83 -9.59
C SER A 39 -16.41 -5.97 -8.06
N ARG A 40 -17.14 -6.94 -7.50
CA ARG A 40 -17.12 -7.30 -6.08
C ARG A 40 -15.79 -7.96 -5.64
N GLU A 41 -15.17 -8.77 -6.49
CA GLU A 41 -13.90 -9.43 -6.16
C GLU A 41 -12.75 -8.43 -6.19
N ILE A 42 -12.73 -7.53 -7.18
CA ILE A 42 -11.77 -6.42 -7.24
C ILE A 42 -11.93 -5.53 -6.00
N LEU A 43 -13.16 -5.22 -5.60
CA LEU A 43 -13.44 -4.44 -4.39
C LEU A 43 -12.94 -5.14 -3.11
N ASN A 44 -13.21 -6.44 -2.97
CA ASN A 44 -12.76 -7.23 -1.83
C ASN A 44 -11.23 -7.34 -1.76
N PHE A 45 -10.58 -7.58 -2.91
CA PHE A 45 -9.13 -7.57 -3.04
C PHE A 45 -8.57 -6.21 -2.60
N THR A 46 -9.07 -5.11 -3.16
CA THR A 46 -8.60 -3.76 -2.84
C THR A 46 -8.74 -3.45 -1.35
N LYS A 47 -9.91 -3.75 -0.76
CA LYS A 47 -10.17 -3.49 0.66
C LYS A 47 -9.24 -4.29 1.58
N ASN A 48 -9.08 -5.58 1.32
CA ASN A 48 -8.26 -6.46 2.16
C ASN A 48 -6.76 -6.18 2.00
N SER A 49 -6.29 -5.98 0.78
CA SER A 49 -4.87 -5.70 0.51
C SER A 49 -4.45 -4.36 1.09
N LEU A 50 -5.26 -3.30 0.92
CA LEU A 50 -4.95 -2.01 1.53
C LEU A 50 -4.92 -2.11 3.05
N ARG A 51 -5.92 -2.76 3.66
CA ARG A 51 -5.93 -2.97 5.12
C ARG A 51 -4.66 -3.66 5.60
N LEU A 52 -4.22 -4.74 4.96
CA LEU A 52 -2.99 -5.44 5.33
C LEU A 52 -1.74 -4.56 5.20
N ILE A 53 -1.68 -3.73 4.16
CA ILE A 53 -0.57 -2.77 3.98
C ILE A 53 -0.57 -1.74 5.12
N PHE A 54 -1.74 -1.19 5.47
CA PHE A 54 -1.86 -0.22 6.57
C PHE A 54 -1.62 -0.87 7.95
N ASP A 55 -2.05 -2.12 8.16
CA ASP A 55 -1.84 -2.85 9.43
C ASP A 55 -0.36 -3.18 9.69
N MET A 56 0.46 -3.38 8.64
CA MET A 56 1.91 -3.60 8.77
C MET A 56 2.70 -2.33 9.11
N PHE A 57 2.11 -1.15 8.98
CA PHE A 57 2.72 0.12 9.32
C PHE A 57 1.86 0.81 10.36
N PRO A 58 2.09 0.55 11.67
CA PRO A 58 1.37 1.29 12.69
C PRO A 58 1.60 2.78 12.45
N THR A 59 0.53 3.50 12.11
CA THR A 59 0.51 4.94 12.26
C THR A 59 0.94 5.19 13.69
N ARG A 60 2.06 5.88 13.87
CA ARG A 60 2.47 6.38 15.18
C ARG A 60 1.28 7.17 15.73
N ASN A 61 0.46 6.53 16.57
CA ASN A 61 -0.43 7.22 17.47
C ASN A 61 0.50 7.77 18.55
N ASN A 62 0.91 9.02 18.35
CA ASN A 62 1.38 9.90 19.41
C ASN A 62 0.84 11.29 19.10
#